data_AF-A0A3L8DBU4-F1
#
_entry.id   AF-A0A3L8DBU4-F1
#
_cell.length_a   1.000
_cell.length_b   1.000
_cell.length_c   1.000
_cell.angle_alpha   90.00
_cell.angle_beta   90.00
_cell.angle_gamma   90.00
#
_symmetry.space_group_name_H-M   'P 1'
#
loop_
_entity.id
_entity.type
_entity.pdbx_description
1 polymer ?
#
loop_
_entity_poly.entity_id
_entity_poly.type
_entity_poly.pdbx_seq_one_letter_code
_entity_poly.pdbx_strand_id
1 'polypeptide(L)'
;MEKSKIRVIYEYEFRRGTTVSETARNINAVFGEGSTTKATVGNWFINFRDGDFSLANEPRGRPKTKVDNDHLRAVVESDPSQSTPIQRFQYCIDANGHHFEHLL
;
A
#
# COMPACT_ATOMS: atom_id res chain seq x y z
N MET A 1 -13.63 13.28 12.50
CA MET A 1 -12.80 14.21 11.69
C MET A 1 -12.48 13.57 10.35
N GLU A 2 -12.44 14.34 9.25
CA GLU A 2 -11.98 13.83 7.96
C GLU A 2 -10.47 13.54 7.96
N LYS A 3 -10.06 12.46 7.28
CA LYS A 3 -8.66 12.02 7.25
C LYS A 3 -7.71 13.02 6.57
N SER A 4 -8.20 13.86 5.68
CA SER A 4 -7.40 14.94 5.08
C SER A 4 -7.04 16.00 6.11
N LYS A 5 -8.01 16.41 6.94
CA LYS A 5 -7.84 17.45 7.97
C LYS A 5 -6.86 17.02 9.06
N ILE A 6 -6.88 15.75 9.47
CA ILE A 6 -5.96 15.27 10.52
C ILE A 6 -4.49 15.28 10.06
N ARG A 7 -4.23 15.09 8.76
CA ARG A 7 -2.88 15.12 8.19
C ARG A 7 -2.26 16.51 8.21
N VAL A 8 -3.07 17.53 7.93
CA VAL A 8 -2.66 18.94 8.08
C VAL A 8 -2.24 19.24 9.51
N ILE A 9 -2.95 18.67 10.49
CA ILE A 9 -2.62 18.83 11.91
C ILE A 9 -1.30 18.11 12.25
N TYR A 10 -1.06 16.92 11.69
CA TYR A 10 0.24 16.25 11.87
C TYR A 10 1.40 17.08 11.32
N GLU A 11 1.24 17.67 10.14
CA GLU A 11 2.27 18.55 9.56
C GLU A 11 2.52 19.77 10.44
N TYR A 12 1.46 20.42 10.91
CA TYR A 12 1.56 21.56 11.82
C TYR A 12 2.33 21.20 13.10
N GLU A 13 1.97 20.09 13.75
CA GLU A 13 2.61 19.63 14.99
C GLU A 13 4.07 19.20 14.77
N PHE A 14 4.38 18.65 13.59
CA PHE A 14 5.74 18.34 13.17
C PHE A 14 6.59 19.61 13.00
N ARG A 15 6.08 20.63 12.30
CA ARG A 15 6.77 21.92 12.13
C ARG A 15 6.97 22.67 13.44
N ARG A 16 6.06 22.49 14.41
CA ARG A 16 6.21 22.98 15.78
C ARG A 16 7.29 22.27 16.58
N GLY A 17 7.78 21.12 16.12
CA GLY A 17 8.78 20.33 16.83
C GLY A 17 8.23 19.52 18.00
N THR A 18 6.91 19.29 18.07
CA THR A 18 6.31 18.47 19.12
C THR A 18 6.68 16.99 18.94
N THR A 19 6.64 16.23 20.04
CA THR A 19 6.93 14.79 19.96
C THR A 19 5.70 14.00 19.49
N VAL A 20 5.91 12.83 18.88
CA VAL A 20 4.82 11.91 18.46
C VAL A 20 3.81 11.62 19.59
N SER A 21 4.30 11.45 20.82
CA SER A 21 3.44 11.19 21.98
C SER A 21 2.61 12.42 22.37
N GLU A 22 3.19 13.60 22.29
CA GLU A 22 2.52 14.86 22.59
C GLU A 22 1.48 15.20 21.52
N THR A 23 1.83 15.10 20.24
CA THR A 23 0.91 15.27 19.11
C THR A 23 -0.32 14.37 19.24
N ALA A 24 -0.13 13.08 19.55
CA ALA A 24 -1.25 12.15 19.72
C ALA A 24 -2.17 12.53 20.90
N ARG A 25 -1.58 12.98 22.02
CA ARG A 25 -2.34 13.46 23.19
C ARG A 25 -3.10 14.74 22.85
N ASN A 26 -2.46 15.73 22.22
CA ASN A 26 -3.08 16.99 21.84
C ASN A 26 -4.28 16.78 20.91
N ILE A 27 -4.12 15.92 19.91
CA ILE A 27 -5.17 15.60 18.95
C ILE A 27 -6.34 14.89 19.64
N ASN A 28 -6.07 13.88 20.46
CA ASN A 28 -7.15 13.17 21.17
C ASN A 28 -7.85 14.05 22.22
N ALA A 29 -7.12 15.00 22.84
CA ALA A 29 -7.71 15.95 23.78
C ALA A 29 -8.67 16.94 23.11
N VAL A 30 -8.37 17.39 21.89
CA VAL A 30 -9.20 18.38 21.15
C VAL A 30 -10.34 17.70 20.39
N PHE A 31 -10.07 16.55 19.77
CA PHE A 31 -10.99 15.92 18.81
C PHE A 31 -11.67 14.66 19.34
N GLY A 32 -11.34 14.23 20.55
CA GLY A 32 -11.87 13.05 21.21
C GLY A 32 -10.92 11.85 21.15
N GLU A 33 -11.03 10.97 22.14
CA GLU A 33 -10.22 9.76 22.25
C GLU A 33 -10.38 8.88 21.00
N GLY A 34 -9.28 8.31 20.52
CA GLY A 34 -9.26 7.50 19.29
C GLY A 34 -9.25 8.31 17.99
N SER A 35 -9.15 9.65 18.04
CA SER A 35 -8.96 10.48 16.84
C SER A 35 -7.66 10.14 16.10
N THR A 36 -6.60 9.80 16.83
CA THR A 36 -5.37 9.24 16.27
C THR A 36 -4.69 8.27 17.24
N THR A 37 -3.71 7.54 16.72
CA THR A 37 -2.81 6.69 17.50
C THR A 37 -1.37 7.15 17.34
N LYS A 38 -0.53 6.90 18.35
CA LYS A 38 0.91 7.21 18.28
C LYS A 38 1.59 6.57 17.06
N ALA A 39 1.18 5.35 16.69
CA ALA A 39 1.70 4.67 15.51
C ALA A 39 1.38 5.43 14.21
N THR A 40 0.14 5.94 14.09
CA THR A 40 -0.27 6.74 12.93
C THR A 40 0.54 8.02 12.83
N VAL A 41 0.65 8.77 13.94
CA VAL A 41 1.45 10.00 14.00
C VAL A 41 2.92 9.72 13.67
N GLY A 42 3.47 8.62 14.20
CA GLY A 42 4.85 8.19 13.93
C GLY A 42 5.13 7.94 12.46
N ASN A 43 4.24 7.22 11.76
CA ASN A 43 4.36 7.00 10.31
C ASN A 43 4.39 8.32 9.53
N TRP A 44 3.52 9.28 9.87
CA TRP A 44 3.53 10.60 9.22
C TRP A 44 4.82 11.38 9.49
N PHE A 45 5.33 11.32 10.72
CA PHE A 45 6.58 11.99 11.07
C PHE A 45 7.79 11.41 10.34
N ILE A 46 7.78 10.11 10.01
CA ILE A 46 8.81 9.51 9.16
C ILE A 46 8.76 10.15 7.76
N ASN A 47 7.60 10.17 7.12
CA ASN A 47 7.43 10.79 5.80
C ASN A 47 7.86 12.26 5.80
N PHE A 48 7.49 13.04 6.83
CA PHE A 48 7.87 14.45 6.92
C PHE A 48 9.38 14.65 7.13
N ARG A 49 10.06 13.74 7.82
CA ARG A 49 11.54 13.77 7.93
C ARG A 49 12.21 13.47 6.60
N ASP A 50 11.60 12.62 5.78
CA ASP A 50 12.05 12.32 4.42
C ASP A 50 11.67 13.43 3.42
N GLY A 51 11.01 14.50 3.89
CA GLY A 51 10.60 15.65 3.07
C GLY A 51 9.30 15.44 2.28
N ASP A 52 8.61 14.31 2.49
CA ASP A 52 7.32 14.02 1.86
C ASP A 52 6.17 14.62 2.69
N PHE A 53 5.67 15.77 2.22
CA PHE A 53 4.50 16.46 2.77
C PHE A 53 3.23 16.20 1.95
N SER A 54 3.21 15.17 1.10
CA SER A 54 2.02 14.85 0.31
C SER A 54 0.89 14.37 1.23
N LEU A 55 -0.11 15.23 1.45
CA LEU A 55 -1.25 14.91 2.31
C LEU A 55 -2.31 14.04 1.60
N ALA A 56 -2.08 13.70 0.33
CA ALA A 56 -2.96 12.89 -0.48
C ALA A 56 -2.91 11.41 -0.04
N ASN A 57 -4.02 10.70 -0.21
CA ASN A 57 -3.95 9.25 -0.23
C ASN A 57 -3.53 8.91 -1.65
N GLU A 58 -2.28 8.47 -1.85
CA GLU A 58 -1.96 7.85 -3.13
C GLU A 58 -2.92 6.69 -3.38
N PRO A 59 -3.43 6.55 -4.61
CA PRO A 59 -4.23 5.41 -4.96
C PRO A 59 -3.39 4.16 -4.70
N ARG A 60 -3.78 3.37 -3.69
CA ARG A 60 -3.17 2.08 -3.40
C ARG A 60 -3.50 1.16 -4.56
N GLY A 61 -2.67 1.17 -5.59
CA GLY A 61 -2.78 0.25 -6.70
C GLY A 61 -2.64 -1.17 -6.18
N ARG A 62 -3.65 -2.01 -6.43
CA ARG A 62 -3.41 -3.46 -6.48
C ARG A 62 -2.26 -3.67 -7.47
N PRO A 63 -1.22 -4.48 -7.15
CA PRO A 63 -0.22 -4.83 -8.14
C PRO A 63 -0.94 -5.28 -9.41
N LYS A 64 -0.66 -4.65 -10.55
CA LYS A 64 -1.28 -5.05 -11.82
C LYS A 64 -0.95 -6.52 -12.00
N THR A 65 -1.93 -7.41 -11.86
CA THR A 65 -1.79 -8.81 -12.24
C THR A 65 -1.50 -8.81 -13.73
N LYS A 66 -0.25 -9.13 -14.10
CA LYS A 66 0.14 -9.44 -15.48
C LYS A 66 -0.43 -10.81 -15.85
N VAL A 67 -1.74 -10.94 -15.82
CA VAL A 67 -2.41 -12.12 -16.36
C VAL A 67 -2.68 -11.78 -17.81
N ASP A 68 -1.90 -12.39 -18.69
CA ASP A 68 -2.11 -12.31 -20.13
C ASP A 68 -3.41 -13.04 -20.47
N ASN A 69 -4.45 -12.27 -20.78
CA ASN A 69 -5.76 -12.81 -21.11
C ASN A 69 -5.74 -13.60 -22.43
N ASP A 70 -4.80 -13.31 -23.34
CA ASP A 70 -4.67 -14.06 -24.58
C ASP A 70 -4.12 -15.47 -24.31
N HIS A 71 -3.19 -15.59 -23.34
CA HIS A 71 -2.71 -16.89 -22.87
C HIS A 71 -3.81 -17.68 -22.14
N LEU A 72 -4.61 -17.01 -21.31
CA LEU A 72 -5.75 -17.66 -20.66
C LEU A 72 -6.81 -18.16 -21.66
N ARG A 73 -7.08 -17.39 -22.72
CA ARG A 73 -8.01 -17.79 -23.77
C ARG A 73 -7.51 -19.01 -24.52
N ALA A 74 -6.23 -19.04 -24.89
CA ALA A 74 -5.63 -20.18 -25.59
C ALA A 74 -5.70 -21.48 -24.76
N VAL A 75 -5.49 -21.41 -23.44
CA VAL A 75 -5.60 -22.58 -22.55
C VAL A 75 -7.03 -23.09 -22.47
N VAL A 76 -8.03 -22.19 -22.30
CA VAL A 76 -9.46 -22.57 -22.24
C VAL A 76 -9.95 -23.14 -23.57
N GLU A 77 -9.47 -22.62 -24.71
CA GLU A 77 -9.82 -23.13 -26.04
C GLU A 77 -9.17 -24.49 -26.33
N SER A 78 -7.97 -24.75 -25.78
CA SER A 78 -7.26 -26.04 -25.95
C SER A 78 -7.80 -27.17 -25.07
N ASP A 79 -8.34 -26.85 -23.89
CA ASP A 79 -8.92 -27.83 -22.97
C ASP A 79 -10.11 -27.22 -22.20
N PRO A 80 -11.34 -27.34 -22.74
CA PRO A 80 -12.53 -26.80 -22.10
C PRO A 80 -12.92 -27.52 -20.80
N SER A 81 -12.22 -28.58 -20.40
CA SER A 81 -12.45 -29.31 -19.14
C SER A 81 -11.70 -28.73 -17.94
N GLN A 82 -10.79 -27.76 -18.16
CA GLN A 82 -10.04 -27.10 -17.09
C GLN A 82 -10.93 -26.12 -16.31
N SER A 83 -11.83 -26.67 -15.49
CA SER A 83 -12.50 -25.89 -14.46
C SER A 83 -11.45 -25.47 -13.42
N THR A 84 -11.15 -24.16 -13.37
CA THR A 84 -10.19 -23.51 -12.48
C THR A 84 -9.87 -24.26 -11.17
N PRO A 85 -8.62 -24.69 -10.98
CA PRO A 85 -8.01 -24.65 -9.66
C PRO A 85 -6.60 -24.07 -9.80
N ILE A 86 -6.47 -22.77 -9.55
CA ILE A 86 -5.24 -22.03 -9.23
C ILE A 86 -3.95 -22.84 -9.49
N GLN A 87 -3.59 -23.06 -10.76
CA GLN A 87 -2.26 -23.56 -11.10
C GLN A 87 -1.33 -22.36 -11.06
N ARG A 88 -0.70 -22.22 -9.90
CA ARG A 88 0.30 -21.20 -9.63
C ARG A 88 1.60 -21.56 -10.35
N PHE A 89 1.65 -21.34 -11.66
CA PHE A 89 2.91 -21.26 -12.37
C PHE A 89 3.60 -19.96 -11.96
N GLN A 90 4.61 -20.06 -11.10
CA GLN A 90 5.46 -18.93 -10.77
C GLN A 90 6.52 -18.84 -11.87
N TYR A 91 6.27 -18.04 -12.90
CA TYR A 91 7.28 -17.73 -13.92
C TYR A 91 8.44 -16.98 -13.25
N CYS A 92 9.62 -17.61 -13.19
CA CYS A 92 10.86 -16.96 -12.79
C CYS A 92 11.61 -16.53 -14.06
N ILE A 93 11.93 -15.23 -14.17
CA ILE A 93 12.77 -14.69 -15.24
C ILE A 93 14.21 -14.66 -14.72
N ASP A 94 15.15 -15.24 -15.46
CA ASP A 94 16.58 -15.15 -15.10
C ASP A 94 17.17 -13.77 -15.46
N ALA A 95 18.40 -13.51 -15.01
CA ALA A 95 19.07 -12.23 -15.27
C ALA A 95 19.32 -11.94 -16.76
N ASN A 96 19.08 -12.92 -17.65
CA ASN A 96 19.26 -12.81 -19.10
C ASN A 96 17.92 -12.72 -19.86
N GLY A 97 16.79 -12.69 -19.15
CA GLY A 97 15.46 -12.56 -19.76
C GLY A 97 14.91 -13.86 -20.36
N HIS A 98 15.54 -15.01 -20.10
CA HIS A 98 15.03 -16.29 -20.56
C HIS A 98 13.98 -16.85 -19.60
N HIS A 99 12.87 -17.25 -20.20
CA HIS A 99 11.73 -17.88 -19.54
C HIS A 99 12.01 -19.39 -19.43
N PHE A 100 12.19 -19.89 -18.20
CA PHE A 100 12.29 -21.32 -17.93
C PHE A 100 11.06 -21.80 -17.16
N GLU A 101 10.46 -22.89 -17.63
CA GLU A 101 9.38 -23.57 -16.92
C GLU A 101 9.97 -24.71 -16.08
N HIS A 102 9.64 -24.75 -14.80
CA HIS A 102 9.82 -25.94 -13.96
C HIS A 102 8.47 -26.27 -13.31
N LEU A 103 8.01 -27.50 -13.55
CA LEU A 103 6.95 -28.12 -12.77
C LEU A 103 7.48 -28.43 -11.37
N LEU A 104 6.69 -28.14 -10.34
CA LEU A 104 6.84 -28.77 -9.02
C LEU A 104 6.11 -30.12 -9.03
#